data_AF-A0A371YXT8-F1
#
_entry.id   AF-A0A371YXT8-F1
#
_cell.length_a   1.000
_cell.length_b   1.000
_cell.length_c   1.000
_cell.angle_alpha   90.00
_cell.angle_beta   90.00
_cell.angle_gamma   90.00
#
_symmetry.space_group_name_H-M   'P 1'
#
loop_
_entity.id
_entity.type
_entity.pdbx_description
1 polymer ?
#
loop_
_entity_poly.entity_id
_entity_poly.type
_entity_poly.pdbx_seq_one_letter_code
_entity_poly.pdbx_strand_id
1 'polypeptide(L)'
;MITHPFAFMRLPYWLLTALDSRMLHFWLQPEHYLIRIAHFLSMAMFFGMVMLLDIGILNPRMTSRVAPAAQLMVRPLHISFAIAMVSGVILFFYDPVRVGSRAYLSPKLLLITLALVNARWCHRRVYMPIMRANTVVTWQARMGAWLSMALWTGVMVMSCLNSEGVPKVFLR
;
A
#
# COMPACT_ATOMS: atom_id res chain seq x y z
N MET A 1 16.80 21.00 -19.07
CA MET A 1 16.03 20.78 -17.82
C MET A 1 15.38 19.42 -17.92
N ILE A 2 15.82 18.43 -17.14
CA ILE A 2 15.21 17.09 -17.18
C ILE A 2 13.88 17.19 -16.42
N THR A 3 12.80 17.46 -17.15
CA THR A 3 11.44 17.46 -16.63
C THR A 3 11.05 16.03 -16.32
N HIS A 4 11.15 15.65 -15.05
CA HIS A 4 10.66 14.37 -14.56
C HIS A 4 9.17 14.23 -14.95
N PRO A 5 8.70 13.09 -15.51
CA PRO A 5 7.35 12.97 -16.06
C PRO A 5 6.24 13.27 -15.04
N PHE A 6 6.50 12.98 -13.77
CA PHE A 6 5.58 13.27 -12.65
C PHE A 6 5.86 14.59 -11.91
N ALA A 7 6.68 15.49 -12.45
CA ALA A 7 7.05 16.74 -11.79
C ALA A 7 5.83 17.61 -11.43
N PHE A 8 4.78 17.58 -12.25
CA PHE A 8 3.54 18.33 -12.04
C PHE A 8 2.71 17.82 -10.85
N MET A 9 2.93 16.58 -10.40
CA MET A 9 2.21 15.99 -9.26
C MET A 9 2.91 16.22 -7.92
N ARG A 10 4.04 16.93 -7.86
CA ARG A 10 4.74 17.17 -6.59
C ARG A 10 3.85 17.89 -5.58
N LEU A 11 3.95 17.49 -4.32
CA LEU A 11 3.27 18.21 -3.24
C LEU A 11 3.86 19.63 -3.14
N PRO A 12 3.02 20.66 -2.96
CA PRO A 12 3.49 22.03 -2.85
C PRO A 12 4.44 22.19 -1.66
N TYR A 13 5.55 22.88 -1.86
CA TYR A 13 6.60 23.02 -0.85
C TYR A 13 6.11 23.69 0.45
N TRP A 14 5.21 24.67 0.35
CA TRP A 14 4.61 25.33 1.51
C TRP A 14 3.79 24.36 2.39
N LEU A 15 3.16 23.35 1.79
CA LEU A 15 2.42 22.33 2.53
C LEU A 15 3.40 21.39 3.24
N LEU A 16 4.47 20.97 2.56
CA LEU A 16 5.47 20.07 3.16
C LEU A 16 6.20 20.70 4.34
N THR A 17 6.51 21.99 4.25
CA THR A 17 7.14 22.75 5.34
C THR A 17 6.18 23.01 6.49
N ALA A 18 4.88 23.21 6.22
CA ALA A 18 3.87 23.32 7.27
C ALA A 18 3.64 21.99 8.02
N LEU A 19 3.81 20.86 7.35
CA LEU A 19 3.70 19.52 7.94
C LEU A 19 4.99 19.08 8.66
N ASP A 20 6.12 19.77 8.41
CA ASP A 20 7.40 19.46 9.04
C ASP A 20 7.41 19.91 10.49
N SER A 21 7.65 18.97 11.40
CA SER A 21 7.74 19.24 12.83
C SER A 21 9.06 18.71 13.36
N ARG A 22 9.93 19.64 13.77
CA ARG A 22 11.19 19.30 14.44
C ARG A 22 10.97 18.42 15.66
N MET A 23 9.89 18.66 16.40
CA MET A 23 9.57 17.89 17.60
C MET A 23 9.27 16.43 17.24
N LEU A 24 8.45 16.16 16.21
CA LEU A 24 8.20 14.79 15.75
C LEU A 24 9.49 14.10 15.29
N HIS A 25 10.35 14.82 14.56
CA HIS A 25 11.63 14.27 14.10
C HIS A 25 12.49 13.78 15.28
N PHE A 26 12.68 14.61 16.32
CA PHE A 26 13.48 14.22 17.49
C PHE A 26 12.89 13.05 18.27
N TRP A 27 11.56 13.00 18.44
CA TRP A 27 10.90 11.91 19.18
C TRP A 27 10.91 10.59 18.42
N LEU A 28 10.80 10.62 17.09
CA LEU A 28 10.75 9.43 16.24
C LEU A 28 12.15 8.93 15.83
N GLN A 29 13.19 9.76 15.92
CA GLN A 29 14.56 9.41 15.53
C GLN A 29 15.08 8.09 16.12
N PRO A 30 14.92 7.77 17.43
CA PRO A 30 15.40 6.50 17.98
C PRO A 30 14.61 5.29 17.45
N GLU A 31 13.30 5.44 17.28
CA GLU A 31 12.39 4.34 16.91
C GLU A 31 12.18 4.19 15.40
N HIS A 32 12.76 5.09 14.59
CA HIS A 32 12.54 5.18 13.15
C HIS A 32 12.81 3.87 12.42
N TYR A 33 13.88 3.17 12.80
CA TYR A 33 14.23 1.88 12.19
C TYR A 33 13.20 0.80 12.52
N LEU A 34 12.69 0.75 13.76
CA LEU A 34 11.66 -0.21 14.15
C LEU A 34 10.36 0.04 13.41
N ILE A 35 9.95 1.31 13.29
CA ILE A 35 8.76 1.70 12.54
C ILE A 35 8.91 1.33 11.06
N ARG A 36 10.09 1.56 10.48
CA ARG A 36 10.39 1.17 9.10
C ARG A 36 10.34 -0.33 8.89
N ILE A 37 10.91 -1.13 9.81
CA ILE A 37 10.85 -2.60 9.74
C ILE A 37 9.40 -3.08 9.86
N ALA A 38 8.65 -2.56 10.83
CA ALA A 38 7.24 -2.89 11.01
C ALA A 38 6.40 -2.54 9.77
N HIS A 39 6.68 -1.38 9.14
CA HIS A 39 6.06 -0.97 7.89
C HIS A 39 6.35 -1.97 6.76
N PHE A 40 7.62 -2.33 6.55
CA PHE A 40 7.98 -3.28 5.49
C PHE A 40 7.39 -4.67 5.72
N LEU A 41 7.43 -5.18 6.96
CA LEU A 41 6.88 -6.49 7.28
C LEU A 41 5.35 -6.53 7.08
N SER A 42 4.64 -5.51 7.57
CA SER A 42 3.19 -5.41 7.40
C SER A 42 2.80 -5.22 5.92
N MET A 43 3.55 -4.42 5.17
CA MET A 43 3.35 -4.28 3.72
C MET A 43 3.61 -5.58 2.95
N ALA A 44 4.66 -6.33 3.28
CA ALA A 44 4.97 -7.60 2.65
C ALA A 44 3.88 -8.65 2.94
N MET A 45 3.42 -8.73 4.20
CA MET A 45 2.32 -9.60 4.59
C MET A 45 1.02 -9.23 3.86
N PHE A 46 0.65 -7.94 3.87
CA PHE A 46 -0.55 -7.45 3.20
C PHE A 46 -0.51 -7.75 1.70
N PHE A 47 0.57 -7.35 1.02
CA PHE A 47 0.73 -7.54 -0.42
C PHE A 47 0.71 -9.02 -0.81
N GLY A 48 1.44 -9.87 -0.06
CA GLY A 48 1.44 -11.31 -0.30
C GLY A 48 0.05 -11.93 -0.18
N MET A 49 -0.72 -11.56 0.85
CA MET A 49 -2.09 -12.05 1.04
C MET A 49 -3.04 -11.60 -0.09
N VAL A 50 -2.97 -10.32 -0.49
CA VAL A 50 -3.78 -9.81 -1.62
C VAL A 50 -3.44 -10.57 -2.91
N MET A 51 -2.15 -10.72 -3.24
CA MET A 51 -1.72 -11.43 -4.44
C MET A 51 -2.19 -12.89 -4.46
N LEU A 52 -2.08 -13.60 -3.32
CA LEU A 52 -2.53 -14.99 -3.23
C LEU A 52 -4.05 -15.11 -3.44
N LEU A 53 -4.83 -14.18 -2.89
CA LEU A 53 -6.28 -14.14 -3.07
C LEU A 53 -6.66 -13.83 -4.52
N ASP A 54 -6.01 -12.83 -5.13
CA ASP A 54 -6.26 -12.43 -6.52
C ASP A 54 -5.88 -13.56 -7.50
N ILE A 55 -4.72 -14.20 -7.33
CA ILE A 55 -4.32 -15.38 -8.13
C ILE A 55 -5.31 -16.53 -7.95
N GLY A 56 -5.79 -16.76 -6.72
CA GLY A 56 -6.79 -17.78 -6.43
C GLY A 56 -8.12 -17.53 -7.17
N ILE A 57 -8.57 -16.27 -7.24
CA ILE A 57 -9.77 -15.86 -7.98
C ILE A 57 -9.57 -16.05 -9.49
N LEU A 58 -8.37 -15.76 -9.99
CA LEU A 58 -8.04 -15.90 -11.42
C LEU A 58 -7.85 -17.37 -11.84
N ASN A 59 -7.46 -18.25 -10.92
CA ASN A 59 -7.23 -19.67 -11.20
C ASN A 59 -8.50 -20.52 -10.98
N PRO A 60 -9.12 -21.06 -12.04
CA PRO A 60 -10.34 -21.86 -11.92
C PRO A 60 -10.15 -23.12 -11.05
N ARG A 61 -8.94 -23.69 -11.02
CA ARG A 61 -8.64 -24.89 -10.21
C ARG A 61 -8.62 -24.60 -8.71
N MET A 62 -8.44 -23.34 -8.33
CA MET A 62 -8.36 -22.91 -6.93
C MET A 62 -9.67 -22.34 -6.41
N THR A 63 -10.70 -22.18 -7.25
CA THR A 63 -11.97 -21.52 -6.90
C THR A 63 -12.63 -22.12 -5.64
N SER A 64 -12.58 -23.44 -5.46
CA SER A 64 -13.12 -24.11 -4.25
C SER A 64 -12.32 -23.83 -2.97
N ARG A 65 -11.03 -23.48 -3.09
CA ARG A 65 -10.13 -23.19 -1.97
C ARG A 65 -10.05 -21.69 -1.64
N VAL A 66 -10.46 -20.81 -2.55
CA VAL A 66 -10.46 -19.35 -2.34
C VAL A 66 -11.36 -18.96 -1.17
N ALA A 67 -12.55 -19.55 -1.06
CA ALA A 67 -13.50 -19.21 -0.01
C ALA A 67 -12.96 -19.46 1.43
N PRO A 68 -12.48 -20.66 1.78
CA PRO A 68 -11.91 -20.91 3.11
C PRO A 68 -10.62 -20.13 3.34
N ALA A 69 -9.77 -19.97 2.30
CA ALA A 69 -8.56 -19.15 2.41
C ALA A 69 -8.88 -17.68 2.70
N ALA A 70 -9.86 -17.11 2.00
CA ALA A 70 -10.35 -15.75 2.20
C ALA A 70 -10.89 -15.54 3.62
N GLN A 71 -11.65 -16.49 4.16
CA GLN A 71 -12.18 -16.39 5.53
C GLN A 71 -11.07 -16.38 6.59
N LEU A 72 -10.01 -17.17 6.40
CA LEU A 72 -8.87 -17.20 7.32
C LEU A 72 -7.99 -15.95 7.16
N MET A 73 -7.77 -15.50 5.91
CA MET A 73 -6.86 -14.41 5.59
C MET A 73 -7.47 -13.02 5.79
N VAL A 74 -8.81 -12.86 5.80
CA VAL A 74 -9.43 -11.52 5.83
C VAL A 74 -9.05 -10.73 7.09
N ARG A 75 -9.00 -11.37 8.27
CA ARG A 75 -8.61 -10.70 9.52
C ARG A 75 -7.15 -10.23 9.51
N PRO A 76 -6.15 -11.12 9.28
CA PRO A 76 -4.75 -10.69 9.23
C PRO A 76 -4.48 -9.72 8.07
N LEU A 77 -5.21 -9.82 6.95
CA LEU A 77 -5.15 -8.86 5.85
C LEU A 77 -5.50 -7.44 6.32
N HIS A 78 -6.62 -7.27 7.04
CA HIS A 78 -7.03 -5.94 7.53
C HIS A 78 -6.07 -5.40 8.59
N ILE A 79 -5.57 -6.27 9.48
CA ILE A 79 -4.61 -5.88 10.51
C ILE A 79 -3.29 -5.44 9.88
N SER A 80 -2.73 -6.24 8.97
CA SER A 80 -1.49 -5.89 8.25
C SER A 80 -1.67 -4.62 7.43
N PHE A 81 -2.80 -4.45 6.73
CA PHE A 81 -3.13 -3.22 6.03
C PHE A 81 -3.16 -2.00 6.96
N ALA A 82 -3.84 -2.10 8.11
CA ALA A 82 -3.95 -1.00 9.07
C ALA A 82 -2.58 -0.61 9.63
N ILE A 83 -1.76 -1.58 10.06
CA ILE A 83 -0.40 -1.34 10.54
C ILE A 83 0.43 -0.68 9.44
N ALA A 84 0.33 -1.16 8.21
CA ALA A 84 1.09 -0.66 7.08
C ALA A 84 0.70 0.79 6.71
N MET A 85 -0.59 1.14 6.78
CA MET A 85 -1.05 2.51 6.58
C MET A 85 -0.58 3.44 7.70
N VAL A 86 -0.80 3.06 8.96
CA VAL A 86 -0.42 3.88 10.13
C VAL A 86 1.09 4.13 10.15
N SER A 87 1.89 3.07 10.00
CA SER A 87 3.35 3.20 9.95
C SER A 87 3.82 4.01 8.73
N GLY A 88 3.15 3.88 7.58
CA GLY A 88 3.47 4.67 6.39
C GLY A 88 3.21 6.17 6.58
N VAL A 89 2.13 6.52 7.27
CA VAL A 89 1.81 7.91 7.65
C VAL A 89 2.85 8.44 8.64
N ILE A 90 3.22 7.67 9.67
CA ILE A 90 4.25 8.07 10.62
C ILE A 90 5.60 8.31 9.92
N LEU A 91 6.00 7.43 9.00
CA LEU A 91 7.23 7.59 8.21
C LEU A 91 7.19 8.80 7.28
N PHE A 92 6.01 9.18 6.80
CA PHE A 92 5.86 10.42 6.02
C PHE A 92 6.04 11.66 6.90
N PHE A 93 5.45 11.67 8.10
CA PHE A 93 5.59 12.78 9.05
C PHE A 93 6.99 12.89 9.68
N TYR A 94 7.80 11.83 9.63
CA TYR A 94 9.19 11.89 10.08
C TYR A 94 10.05 12.87 9.26
N ASP A 95 9.88 12.89 7.93
CA ASP A 95 10.59 13.81 7.03
C ASP A 95 9.72 14.11 5.80
N PRO A 96 8.67 14.95 5.95
CA PRO A 96 7.68 15.18 4.91
C PRO A 96 8.28 15.94 3.73
N VAL A 97 9.26 16.81 3.96
CA VAL A 97 9.93 17.57 2.90
C VAL A 97 10.73 16.63 2.01
N ARG A 98 11.51 15.72 2.59
CA ARG A 98 12.32 14.75 1.81
C ARG A 98 11.45 13.75 1.05
N VAL A 99 10.42 13.22 1.70
CA VAL A 99 9.55 12.19 1.10
C VAL A 99 8.57 12.80 0.10
N GLY A 100 8.04 13.99 0.40
CA GLY A 100 6.99 14.66 -0.39
C GLY A 100 7.50 15.57 -1.52
N SER A 101 8.74 16.03 -1.47
CA SER A 101 9.35 16.79 -2.59
C SER A 101 9.61 15.91 -3.82
N ARG A 102 9.62 14.59 -3.62
CA ARG A 102 9.76 13.60 -4.69
C ARG A 102 8.44 13.44 -5.45
N ALA A 103 8.57 13.37 -6.77
CA ALA A 103 7.44 13.28 -7.68
C ALA A 103 6.70 11.91 -7.63
N TYR A 104 7.24 10.91 -6.93
CA TYR A 104 6.71 9.55 -6.87
C TYR A 104 5.70 9.32 -5.74
N LEU A 105 5.67 10.19 -4.73
CA LEU A 105 4.73 10.04 -3.62
C LEU A 105 3.28 10.25 -4.06
N SER A 106 2.99 11.27 -4.86
CA SER A 106 1.62 11.59 -5.27
C SER A 106 1.00 10.51 -6.18
N PRO A 107 1.71 9.97 -7.20
CA PRO A 107 1.23 8.79 -7.92
C PRO A 107 1.00 7.59 -7.00
N LYS A 108 1.87 7.36 -6.00
CA LYS A 108 1.67 6.30 -5.00
C LYS A 108 0.36 6.50 -4.22
N LEU A 109 0.10 7.71 -3.73
CA LEU A 109 -1.14 8.03 -3.01
C LEU A 109 -2.38 7.88 -3.90
N LEU A 110 -2.30 8.29 -5.17
CA LEU A 110 -3.37 8.11 -6.15
C LEU A 110 -3.65 6.61 -6.38
N LEU A 111 -2.61 5.80 -6.59
CA LEU A 111 -2.73 4.36 -6.77
C LEU A 111 -3.31 3.67 -5.53
N ILE A 112 -2.88 4.04 -4.32
CA ILE A 112 -3.46 3.53 -3.06
C ILE A 112 -4.96 3.88 -2.99
N THR A 113 -5.32 5.12 -3.36
CA THR A 113 -6.72 5.56 -3.36
C THR A 113 -7.56 4.74 -4.35
N LEU A 114 -7.07 4.55 -5.57
CA LEU A 114 -7.71 3.71 -6.59
C LEU A 114 -7.81 2.25 -6.13
N ALA A 115 -6.76 1.72 -5.49
CA ALA A 115 -6.72 0.36 -4.97
C ALA A 115 -7.77 0.16 -3.86
N LEU A 116 -7.93 1.14 -2.96
CA LEU A 116 -8.94 1.14 -1.91
C LEU A 116 -10.37 1.16 -2.47
N VAL A 117 -10.62 1.98 -3.50
CA VAL A 117 -11.90 2.01 -4.20
C VAL A 117 -12.20 0.66 -4.86
N ASN A 118 -11.22 0.09 -5.56
CA ASN A 118 -11.34 -1.25 -6.16
C ASN A 118 -11.58 -2.33 -5.09
N ALA A 119 -10.84 -2.29 -3.97
CA ALA A 119 -10.99 -3.23 -2.87
C ALA A 119 -12.39 -3.17 -2.24
N ARG A 120 -12.95 -1.97 -2.03
CA ARG A 120 -14.33 -1.80 -1.54
C ARG A 120 -15.35 -2.40 -2.50
N TRP A 121 -15.14 -2.23 -3.81
CA TRP A 121 -16.01 -2.82 -4.82
C TRP A 121 -15.90 -4.36 -4.85
N CYS A 122 -14.68 -4.90 -4.87
CA CYS A 122 -14.42 -6.34 -4.79
C CYS A 122 -14.95 -6.96 -3.49
N HIS A 123 -14.85 -6.27 -2.36
CA HIS A 123 -15.40 -6.76 -1.09
C HIS A 123 -16.92 -6.98 -1.18
N ARG A 124 -17.64 -6.04 -1.80
CA ARG A 124 -19.10 -6.14 -2.00
C ARG A 124 -19.48 -7.18 -3.05
N ARG A 125 -18.72 -7.29 -4.14
CA ARG A 125 -19.06 -8.12 -5.31
C ARG A 125 -18.51 -9.55 -5.26
N VAL A 126 -17.46 -9.80 -4.48
CA VAL A 126 -16.71 -11.06 -4.48
C VAL A 126 -16.73 -11.70 -3.09
N TYR A 127 -16.28 -10.98 -2.06
CA TYR A 127 -16.20 -11.55 -0.71
C TYR A 127 -17.59 -11.82 -0.09
N MET A 128 -18.52 -10.86 -0.20
CA MET A 128 -19.89 -11.01 0.32
C MET A 128 -20.63 -12.22 -0.31
N PRO A 129 -20.64 -12.41 -1.64
CA PRO A 129 -21.28 -13.59 -2.26
C PRO A 129 -20.59 -14.92 -1.95
N ILE A 130 -19.25 -14.94 -1.89
CA ILE A 130 -18.47 -16.13 -1.55
C ILE A 130 -18.76 -16.57 -0.10
N MET A 131 -18.88 -15.60 0.83
CA MET A 131 -19.28 -15.90 2.22
C MET A 131 -20.73 -16.39 2.33
N ARG A 132 -21.57 -16.10 1.34
CA ARG A 132 -22.96 -16.56 1.25
C ARG A 132 -23.12 -17.84 0.39
N ALA A 133 -22.04 -18.58 0.15
CA ALA A 133 -22.00 -19.85 -0.57
C ALA A 133 -22.28 -19.81 -2.09
N ASN A 134 -22.33 -18.63 -2.71
CA ASN A 134 -22.34 -18.52 -4.18
C ASN A 134 -20.90 -18.62 -4.70
N THR A 135 -20.51 -19.80 -5.19
CA THR A 135 -19.15 -20.11 -5.65
C THR A 135 -18.86 -19.64 -7.09
N VAL A 136 -19.82 -18.98 -7.75
CA VAL A 136 -19.65 -18.55 -9.14
C VAL A 136 -18.82 -17.27 -9.20
N VAL A 137 -17.54 -17.42 -9.57
CA VAL A 137 -16.65 -16.29 -9.85
C VAL A 137 -17.13 -15.59 -11.13
N THR A 138 -17.65 -14.37 -10.99
CA THR A 138 -18.12 -13.58 -12.12
C THR A 138 -16.96 -12.99 -12.93
N TRP A 139 -17.19 -12.67 -14.21
CA TRP A 139 -16.21 -11.97 -15.03
C TRP A 139 -15.74 -10.65 -14.40
N GLN A 140 -16.66 -9.92 -13.76
CA GLN A 140 -16.37 -8.68 -13.02
C GLN A 140 -15.38 -8.92 -11.87
N ALA A 141 -15.48 -10.06 -11.17
CA ALA A 141 -14.55 -10.43 -10.10
C ALA A 141 -13.13 -10.65 -10.64
N ARG A 142 -13.00 -11.27 -11.82
CA ARG A 142 -11.69 -11.49 -12.47
C ARG A 142 -11.04 -10.17 -12.91
N MET A 143 -11.82 -9.26 -13.49
CA MET A 143 -11.33 -7.92 -13.83
C MET A 143 -10.89 -7.15 -12.58
N GLY A 144 -11.67 -7.24 -11.50
CA GLY A 144 -11.34 -6.61 -10.21
C GLY A 144 -10.04 -7.16 -9.60
N ALA A 145 -9.78 -8.47 -9.71
CA ALA A 145 -8.54 -9.11 -9.28
C ALA A 145 -7.34 -8.65 -10.12
N TRP A 146 -7.44 -8.63 -11.44
CA TRP A 146 -6.38 -8.09 -12.32
C TRP A 146 -6.07 -6.63 -12.02
N LEU A 147 -7.11 -5.81 -11.82
CA LEU A 147 -6.94 -4.39 -11.50
C LEU A 147 -6.32 -4.21 -10.11
N SER A 148 -6.72 -5.02 -9.12
CA SER A 148 -6.11 -5.05 -7.79
C SER A 148 -4.61 -5.35 -7.87
N MET A 149 -4.24 -6.41 -8.60
CA MET A 149 -2.85 -6.79 -8.80
C MET A 149 -2.04 -5.68 -9.45
N ALA A 150 -2.55 -5.08 -10.53
CA ALA A 150 -1.88 -3.99 -11.23
C ALA A 150 -1.70 -2.76 -10.33
N LEU A 151 -2.74 -2.35 -9.59
CA LEU A 151 -2.70 -1.19 -8.72
C LEU A 151 -1.71 -1.39 -7.57
N TRP A 152 -1.77 -2.51 -6.84
CA TRP A 152 -0.85 -2.78 -5.73
C TRP A 152 0.59 -2.97 -6.18
N THR A 153 0.81 -3.59 -7.35
CA THR A 153 2.15 -3.66 -7.94
C THR A 153 2.66 -2.27 -8.27
N GLY A 154 1.82 -1.40 -8.86
CA GLY A 154 2.16 0.00 -9.10
C GLY A 154 2.51 0.76 -7.81
N VAL A 155 1.76 0.55 -6.73
CA VAL A 155 2.06 1.12 -5.39
C VAL A 155 3.46 0.69 -4.92
N MET A 156 3.80 -0.59 -5.06
CA MET A 156 5.11 -1.11 -4.67
C MET A 156 6.24 -0.53 -5.51
N VAL A 157 6.07 -0.49 -6.84
CA VAL A 157 7.05 0.11 -7.76
C VAL A 157 7.30 1.58 -7.42
N MET A 158 6.23 2.37 -7.25
CA MET A 158 6.35 3.78 -6.87
C MET A 158 6.97 3.94 -5.47
N SER A 159 6.70 3.01 -4.55
CA SER A 159 7.35 3.00 -3.23
C SER A 159 8.85 2.75 -3.34
N CYS A 160 9.29 1.79 -4.15
CA CYS A 160 10.70 1.50 -4.37
C CYS A 160 11.42 2.66 -5.05
N LEU A 161 10.79 3.30 -6.04
CA LEU A 161 11.34 4.50 -6.70
C LEU A 161 11.41 5.71 -5.76
N ASN A 162 10.53 5.79 -4.76
CA ASN A 162 10.53 6.85 -3.77
C ASN A 162 11.52 6.61 -2.62
N SER A 163 11.86 5.35 -2.33
CA SER A 163 12.79 4.98 -1.25
C SER A 163 14.20 5.49 -1.53
N GLU A 164 14.80 6.11 -0.51
CA GLU A 164 16.20 6.54 -0.56
C GLU A 164 17.16 5.39 -0.24
N GLY A 165 18.42 5.52 -0.66
CA GLY A 165 19.53 4.76 -0.09
C GLY A 165 19.71 5.05 1.40
N VAL A 166 20.41 4.14 2.08
CA VAL A 166 20.64 4.11 3.54
C VAL A 166 20.84 5.51 4.13
N PRO A 167 20.15 5.88 5.24
CA PRO A 167 20.40 7.15 5.91
C PRO A 167 21.91 7.26 6.15
N LYS A 168 22.53 8.33 5.67
CA LYS A 168 23.90 8.62 6.09
C LYS A 168 23.84 8.86 7.58
N VAL A 169 24.28 7.86 8.36
CA VAL A 169 24.57 8.04 9.78
C VAL A 169 25.56 9.17 9.80
N PHE A 170 25.13 10.35 10.24
CA PHE A 170 26.07 11.39 10.63
C PHE A 170 26.76 10.82 11.86
N LEU A 171 27.87 10.11 11.62
CA LEU A 171 28.87 9.84 12.63
C LEU A 171 29.19 11.21 13.22
N ARG A 172 28.84 11.34 14.50
CA ARG A 172 29.09 12.53 15.30
C ARG A 172 30.59 12.78 15.39
#